data_AF-A0A4Z1I2R1-F1
#
_entry.id   AF-A0A4Z1I2R1-F1
#
_cell.length_a   1.000
_cell.length_b   1.000
_cell.length_c   1.000
_cell.angle_alpha   90.00
_cell.angle_beta   90.00
_cell.angle_gamma   90.00
#
_symmetry.space_group_name_H-M   'P 1'
#
loop_
_entity.id
_entity.type
_entity.pdbx_description
1 polymer ?
#
loop_
_entity_poly.entity_id
_entity_poly.type
_entity_poly.pdbx_seq_one_letter_code
_entity_poly.pdbx_strand_id
1 'polypeptide(L)'
;MVQIKQHILSALAPLAAFFSPSPNPNQSAPFTLSVISDNKYLNGSYIHGCHTGAAQTALCAFSKCHARHEKTSPTTFYFNVSAPHVSNEPSGSLVYNLPYNTDKVLSQSAVMEFNRYSHDFAHPLFAYPGDTEGIFAFHHDHLHLKDHRELRWYICDGYSPFSTYSYPTLVWYHGVGIPHVECVKVEIKRTFV
;
A
#
# COMPACT_ATOMS: atom_id res chain seq x y z
N MET A 1 2.07 80.63 12.62
CA MET A 1 3.24 79.72 12.64
C MET A 1 3.10 78.85 13.88
N VAL A 2 2.88 77.54 13.72
CA VAL A 2 3.27 76.44 14.64
C VAL A 2 2.56 75.14 14.21
N GLN A 3 3.43 74.19 13.83
CA GLN A 3 3.35 72.75 13.56
C GLN A 3 2.02 71.99 13.46
N ILE A 4 1.86 71.35 12.29
CA ILE A 4 1.03 70.16 12.06
C ILE A 4 1.79 68.94 12.61
N LYS A 5 1.25 68.27 13.64
CA LYS A 5 1.71 66.93 14.05
C LYS A 5 0.98 65.88 13.22
N GLN A 6 1.72 65.22 12.33
CA GLN A 6 1.29 64.01 11.66
C GLN A 6 1.23 62.86 12.68
N HIS A 7 0.03 62.35 12.95
CA HIS A 7 -0.13 61.08 13.65
C HIS A 7 -0.15 59.96 12.61
N ILE A 8 0.98 59.26 12.50
CA ILE A 8 1.11 58.01 11.74
C ILE A 8 0.30 56.94 12.48
N LEU A 9 -0.84 56.56 11.92
CA LEU A 9 -1.57 55.35 12.33
C LEU A 9 -0.81 54.14 11.77
N SER A 10 0.05 53.54 12.59
CA SER A 10 0.61 52.21 12.31
C SER A 10 -0.52 51.17 12.41
N ALA A 11 -1.06 50.79 11.25
CA ALA A 11 -1.93 49.62 11.13
C ALA A 11 -1.07 48.35 11.28
N LEU A 12 -0.98 47.82 12.50
CA LEU A 12 -0.53 46.44 12.72
C LEU A 12 -1.63 45.50 12.18
N ALA A 13 -1.48 45.07 10.93
CA ALA A 13 -2.23 43.95 10.41
C ALA A 13 -1.72 42.66 11.11
N PRO A 14 -2.57 41.89 11.81
CA PRO A 14 -2.16 40.60 12.29
C PRO A 14 -1.99 39.70 11.06
N LEU A 15 -0.75 39.29 10.77
CA LEU A 15 -0.51 38.14 9.91
C LEU A 15 -1.09 36.93 10.66
N ALA A 16 -2.36 36.61 10.40
CA ALA A 16 -2.88 35.29 10.69
C ALA A 16 -2.06 34.32 9.84
N ALA A 17 -1.10 33.64 10.47
CA ALA A 17 -0.47 32.49 9.87
C ALA A 17 -1.58 31.49 9.57
N PHE A 18 -1.92 31.35 8.28
CA PHE A 18 -2.71 30.22 7.81
C PHE A 18 -1.87 28.97 8.06
N PHE A 19 -2.00 28.38 9.24
CA PHE A 19 -1.71 26.97 9.39
C PHE A 19 -2.79 26.26 8.58
N SER A 20 -2.52 25.98 7.31
CA SER A 20 -3.20 24.90 6.63
C SER A 20 -3.03 23.69 7.54
N PRO A 21 -4.10 23.06 8.06
CA PRO A 21 -3.93 21.74 8.65
C PRO A 21 -3.33 20.89 7.53
N SER A 22 -2.10 20.40 7.71
CA SER A 22 -1.66 19.25 6.93
C SER A 22 -2.76 18.22 7.13
N PRO A 23 -3.47 17.78 6.06
CA PRO A 23 -4.46 16.75 6.23
C PRO A 23 -3.69 15.50 6.61
N ASN A 24 -3.61 15.20 7.92
CA ASN A 24 -3.23 13.87 8.35
C ASN A 24 -4.18 12.94 7.61
N PRO A 25 -3.68 11.97 6.83
CA PRO A 25 -4.55 11.09 6.07
C PRO A 25 -5.52 10.39 7.03
N ASN A 26 -6.78 10.28 6.63
CA ASN A 26 -7.77 9.48 7.35
C ASN A 26 -7.38 8.01 7.21
N GLN A 27 -6.72 7.47 8.23
CA GLN A 27 -6.30 6.08 8.26
C GLN A 27 -7.48 5.18 8.66
N SER A 28 -7.62 4.06 7.95
CA SER A 28 -8.64 3.05 8.25
C SER A 28 -8.37 2.33 9.57
N ALA A 29 -9.40 1.64 10.09
CA ALA A 29 -9.18 0.55 11.03
C ALA A 29 -8.22 -0.50 10.44
N PRO A 30 -7.46 -1.24 11.28
CA PRO A 30 -6.58 -2.29 10.81
C PRO A 30 -7.35 -3.40 10.07
N PHE A 31 -6.73 -3.99 9.05
CA PHE A 31 -7.29 -5.13 8.33
C PHE A 31 -6.21 -6.13 7.91
N THR A 32 -6.65 -7.32 7.51
CA THR A 32 -5.83 -8.36 6.90
C THR A 32 -6.16 -8.49 5.43
N LEU A 33 -5.24 -9.04 4.65
CA LEU A 33 -5.42 -9.31 3.23
C LEU A 33 -5.39 -10.82 2.99
N SER A 34 -6.39 -11.34 2.29
CA SER A 34 -6.53 -12.76 1.97
C SER A 34 -6.60 -12.99 0.46
N VAL A 35 -6.16 -14.17 0.03
CA VAL A 35 -6.14 -14.58 -1.37
C VAL A 35 -7.41 -15.32 -1.73
N ILE A 36 -8.07 -14.92 -2.82
CA ILE A 36 -9.14 -15.68 -3.48
C ILE A 36 -8.58 -16.19 -4.81
N SER A 37 -8.69 -17.49 -5.07
CA SER A 37 -8.17 -18.10 -6.29
C SER A 37 -8.83 -19.44 -6.58
N ASP A 38 -8.85 -19.85 -7.86
CA ASP A 38 -9.21 -21.21 -8.25
C ASP A 38 -8.15 -22.24 -7.81
N ASN A 39 -6.91 -21.78 -7.55
CA ASN A 39 -5.87 -22.63 -7.00
C ASN A 39 -6.13 -22.93 -5.52
N LYS A 40 -6.57 -24.16 -5.24
CA LYS A 40 -6.88 -24.66 -3.89
C LYS A 40 -5.75 -24.51 -2.85
N TYR A 41 -4.49 -24.42 -3.27
CA TYR A 41 -3.35 -24.30 -2.36
C TYR A 41 -3.10 -22.85 -1.91
N LEU A 42 -3.52 -21.88 -2.73
CA LEU A 42 -3.46 -20.45 -2.44
C LEU A 42 -4.79 -19.90 -1.91
N ASN A 43 -5.92 -20.47 -2.34
CA ASN A 43 -7.22 -19.95 -1.95
C ASN A 43 -7.41 -19.94 -0.44
N GLY A 44 -7.73 -18.76 0.10
CA GLY A 44 -7.87 -18.48 1.53
C GLY A 44 -6.56 -18.47 2.31
N SER A 45 -5.40 -18.37 1.66
CA SER A 45 -4.16 -17.99 2.35
C SER A 45 -4.16 -16.49 2.65
N TYR A 46 -3.26 -16.06 3.53
CA TYR A 46 -3.07 -14.65 3.83
C TYR A 46 -1.91 -14.06 3.03
N ILE A 47 -2.03 -12.77 2.75
CA ILE A 47 -0.94 -11.94 2.29
C ILE A 47 -0.13 -11.48 3.50
N HIS A 48 1.19 -11.55 3.37
CA HIS A 48 2.16 -11.17 4.38
C HIS A 48 3.15 -10.15 3.84
N GLY A 49 3.73 -9.35 4.74
CA GLY A 49 4.89 -8.55 4.41
C GLY A 49 6.16 -9.40 4.42
N CYS A 50 6.81 -9.58 3.27
CA CYS A 50 8.13 -10.20 3.19
C CYS A 50 9.22 -9.15 3.10
N HIS A 51 10.24 -9.27 3.94
CA HIS A 51 11.43 -8.44 3.82
C HIS A 51 12.19 -8.75 2.53
N THR A 52 12.38 -7.74 1.70
CA THR A 52 13.07 -7.85 0.40
C THR A 52 14.45 -7.23 0.37
N GLY A 53 14.89 -6.61 1.48
CA GLY A 53 16.19 -5.94 1.62
C GLY A 53 16.02 -4.44 1.92
N ALA A 54 17.05 -3.79 2.48
CA ALA A 54 17.07 -2.34 2.73
C ALA A 54 15.81 -1.75 3.40
N ALA A 55 15.22 -2.48 4.37
CA ALA A 55 13.95 -2.12 5.01
C ALA A 55 12.77 -1.96 4.02
N GLN A 56 12.83 -2.62 2.87
CA GLN A 56 11.73 -2.74 1.93
C GLN A 56 10.95 -4.02 2.21
N THR A 57 9.65 -3.93 1.95
CA THR A 57 8.74 -5.06 2.14
C THR A 57 7.91 -5.25 0.87
N ALA A 58 7.85 -6.48 0.36
CA ALA A 58 6.89 -6.85 -0.70
C ALA A 58 5.70 -7.59 -0.08
N LEU A 59 4.61 -7.69 -0.85
CA LEU A 59 3.46 -8.51 -0.49
C LEU A 59 3.66 -9.94 -1.02
N CYS A 60 3.63 -10.91 -0.13
CA CYS A 60 3.76 -12.33 -0.48
C CYS A 60 2.56 -13.15 -0.02
N ALA A 61 2.35 -14.29 -0.68
CA ALA A 61 1.45 -15.33 -0.20
C ALA A 61 2.25 -16.61 0.10
N PHE A 62 1.91 -17.29 1.19
CA PHE A 62 2.41 -18.64 1.45
C PHE A 62 1.30 -19.64 1.21
N SER A 63 1.61 -20.73 0.49
CA SER A 63 0.62 -21.79 0.31
C SER A 63 0.30 -22.47 1.64
N LYS A 64 -0.95 -22.91 1.79
CA LYS A 64 -1.40 -23.61 3.00
C LYS A 64 -0.60 -24.90 3.28
N CYS A 65 -0.04 -25.52 2.25
CA CYS A 65 0.74 -26.75 2.37
C CYS A 65 2.18 -26.53 2.86
N HIS A 66 2.73 -25.32 2.68
CA HIS A 66 4.08 -24.96 3.14
C HIS A 66 4.09 -24.33 4.55
N ALA A 67 2.92 -24.07 5.13
CA ALA A 67 2.77 -23.66 6.52
C ALA A 67 3.06 -24.84 7.48
N ARG A 68 4.30 -25.34 7.48
CA ARG A 68 4.78 -26.20 8.57
C ARG A 68 5.08 -25.29 9.76
N HIS A 69 4.39 -25.56 10.87
CA HIS A 69 4.56 -25.00 12.21
C HIS A 69 4.05 -23.57 12.43
N GLU A 70 3.12 -23.50 13.39
CA GLU A 70 2.75 -22.33 14.19
C GLU A 70 2.19 -21.12 13.44
N LYS A 71 0.86 -21.15 13.23
CA LYS A 71 -0.03 -20.00 13.47
C LYS A 71 0.60 -18.64 13.11
N THR A 72 1.05 -18.47 11.87
CA THR A 72 1.50 -17.16 11.39
C THR A 72 0.29 -16.27 11.38
N SER A 73 0.17 -15.43 12.41
CA SER A 73 -0.88 -14.42 12.49
C SER A 73 -0.85 -13.60 11.19
N PRO A 74 -2.00 -13.33 10.58
CA PRO A 74 -2.07 -12.51 9.37
C PRO A 74 -1.38 -11.17 9.59
N THR A 75 -0.67 -10.67 8.58
CA THR A 75 -0.11 -9.32 8.64
C THR A 75 -1.24 -8.30 8.66
N THR A 76 -1.13 -7.32 9.56
CA THR A 76 -2.06 -6.19 9.63
C THR A 76 -1.59 -5.05 8.74
N PHE A 77 -2.53 -4.52 7.96
CA PHE A 77 -2.37 -3.39 7.06
C PHE A 77 -3.35 -2.28 7.41
N TYR A 78 -3.07 -1.09 6.88
CA TYR A 78 -3.91 0.09 7.01
C TYR A 78 -4.09 0.74 5.64
N PHE A 79 -5.08 1.63 5.53
CA PHE A 79 -5.34 2.37 4.30
C PHE A 79 -5.52 3.86 4.61
N ASN A 80 -4.71 4.69 3.95
CA ASN A 80 -4.68 6.14 4.16
C ASN A 80 -5.34 6.86 2.97
N VAL A 81 -6.24 7.81 3.25
CA VAL A 81 -6.90 8.68 2.23
C VAL A 81 -6.87 10.15 2.67
N SER A 82 -6.65 11.10 1.76
CA SER A 82 -6.54 12.55 2.08
C SER A 82 -7.84 13.28 2.32
N ALA A 83 -8.98 12.75 1.86
CA ALA A 83 -10.28 13.38 2.04
C ALA A 83 -11.40 12.36 2.32
N PRO A 84 -12.35 12.69 3.22
CA PRO A 84 -13.53 11.85 3.42
C PRO A 84 -14.41 11.84 2.16
N HIS A 85 -14.55 10.66 1.56
CA HIS A 85 -15.67 10.18 0.74
C HIS A 85 -16.35 11.16 -0.25
N VAL A 86 -15.59 11.83 -1.13
CA VAL A 86 -16.20 12.49 -2.32
C VAL A 86 -16.37 11.50 -3.49
N SER A 87 -15.66 10.36 -3.44
CA SER A 87 -15.77 9.25 -4.39
C SER A 87 -16.44 8.04 -3.75
N ASN A 88 -17.31 7.34 -4.49
CA ASN A 88 -17.89 6.05 -4.09
C ASN A 88 -16.82 4.97 -3.83
N GLU A 89 -15.60 5.15 -4.37
CA GLU A 89 -14.41 4.33 -4.13
C GLU A 89 -13.20 5.26 -3.91
N PRO A 90 -12.87 5.61 -2.67
CA PRO A 90 -11.69 6.43 -2.41
C PRO A 90 -10.42 5.62 -2.73
N SER A 91 -9.57 6.21 -3.57
CA SER A 91 -8.20 5.73 -3.78
C SER A 91 -7.27 6.30 -2.71
N GLY A 92 -6.22 5.57 -2.35
CA GLY A 92 -5.36 5.90 -1.23
C GLY A 92 -4.07 5.09 -1.23
N SER A 93 -3.37 5.15 -0.09
CA SER A 93 -2.12 4.41 0.12
C SER A 93 -2.38 3.17 0.96
N LEU A 94 -1.89 2.02 0.48
CA LEU A 94 -1.76 0.84 1.33
C LEU A 94 -0.57 1.04 2.27
N VAL A 95 -0.78 0.83 3.56
CA VAL A 95 0.20 1.10 4.61
C VAL A 95 0.52 -0.17 5.38
N TYR A 96 1.82 -0.37 5.62
CA TYR A 96 2.35 -1.42 6.46
C TYR A 96 3.26 -0.80 7.54
N ASN A 97 3.03 -1.20 8.79
CA ASN A 97 3.85 -0.78 9.91
C ASN A 97 4.89 -1.88 10.18
N LEU A 98 6.11 -1.71 9.63
CA LEU A 98 7.21 -2.65 9.76
C LEU A 98 7.75 -2.62 11.21
N PRO A 99 7.62 -3.69 12.00
CA PRO A 99 8.25 -3.75 13.31
C PRO A 99 9.76 -3.93 13.15
N TYR A 100 10.55 -3.07 13.79
CA TYR A 100 12.02 -3.18 13.82
C TYR A 100 12.60 -3.28 15.24
N ASN A 101 11.76 -3.12 16.25
CA ASN A 101 12.05 -3.40 17.66
C ASN A 101 10.71 -3.66 18.40
N THR A 102 10.75 -4.17 19.63
CA THR A 102 9.56 -4.60 20.40
C THR A 102 8.43 -3.56 20.39
N ASP A 103 8.77 -2.29 20.55
CA ASP A 103 7.78 -1.20 20.63
C ASP A 103 7.97 -0.15 19.52
N LYS A 104 8.75 -0.49 18.48
CA LYS A 104 9.06 0.45 17.41
C LYS A 104 8.65 -0.08 16.05
N VAL A 105 7.82 0.72 15.40
CA VAL A 105 7.35 0.48 14.04
C VAL A 105 7.83 1.58 13.12
N LEU A 106 8.14 1.21 11.89
CA LEU A 106 8.36 2.13 10.79
C LEU A 106 7.12 2.07 9.90
N SER A 107 6.36 3.16 9.83
CA SER A 107 5.23 3.22 8.92
C SER A 107 5.71 3.42 7.48
N GLN A 108 5.22 2.58 6.58
CA GLN A 108 5.60 2.56 5.18
C GLN A 108 4.35 2.53 4.32
N SER A 109 4.42 3.22 3.17
CA SER A 109 3.37 3.16 2.16
C SER A 109 3.88 2.41 0.93
N ALA A 110 2.98 1.67 0.29
CA ALA A 110 3.32 0.92 -0.92
C ALA A 110 3.38 1.84 -2.16
N VAL A 111 4.41 1.68 -2.98
CA VAL A 111 4.42 2.10 -4.39
C VAL A 111 4.25 0.86 -5.29
N MET A 112 3.88 1.07 -6.55
CA MET A 112 4.04 0.04 -7.58
C MET A 112 5.44 0.14 -8.19
N GLU A 113 6.20 -0.94 -8.12
CA GLU A 113 7.52 -1.03 -8.74
C GLU A 113 7.52 -2.06 -9.87
N PHE A 114 7.98 -1.66 -11.06
CA PHE A 114 8.15 -2.56 -12.19
C PHE A 114 9.35 -3.48 -11.97
N ASN A 115 9.20 -4.74 -12.35
CA ASN A 115 10.32 -5.67 -12.33
C ASN A 115 11.36 -5.28 -13.39
N ARG A 116 12.62 -5.17 -12.95
CA ARG A 116 13.78 -4.87 -13.81
C ARG A 116 14.05 -5.90 -14.91
N TYR A 117 13.54 -7.12 -14.78
CA TYR A 117 13.74 -8.24 -15.70
C TYR A 117 12.55 -8.46 -16.64
N SER A 118 11.34 -8.14 -16.19
CA SER A 118 10.13 -8.20 -17.00
C SER A 118 9.34 -6.92 -16.81
N HIS A 119 9.30 -6.13 -17.88
CA HIS A 119 8.52 -4.92 -17.95
C HIS A 119 7.02 -5.20 -18.08
N ASP A 120 6.51 -6.42 -17.84
CA ASP A 120 5.07 -6.72 -17.92
C ASP A 120 4.40 -6.87 -16.54
N PHE A 121 5.20 -6.86 -15.47
CA PHE A 121 4.71 -6.98 -14.11
C PHE A 121 5.21 -5.82 -13.24
N ALA A 122 4.31 -5.34 -12.38
CA ALA A 122 4.65 -4.46 -11.28
C ALA A 122 4.21 -5.09 -9.96
N HIS A 123 4.85 -4.76 -8.85
CA HIS A 123 4.49 -5.29 -7.54
C HIS A 123 4.40 -4.19 -6.49
N PRO A 124 3.55 -4.34 -5.47
CA PRO A 124 3.55 -3.43 -4.34
C PRO A 124 4.83 -3.58 -3.51
N LEU A 125 5.57 -2.48 -3.37
CA LEU A 125 6.76 -2.38 -2.54
C LEU A 125 6.55 -1.30 -1.49
N PHE A 126 6.62 -1.67 -0.22
CA PHE A 126 6.65 -0.73 0.90
C PHE A 126 8.07 -0.25 1.12
N ALA A 127 8.27 1.06 1.10
CA ALA A 127 9.52 1.71 1.44
C ALA A 127 9.25 3.02 2.19
N TYR A 128 10.23 3.48 2.96
CA TYR A 128 10.14 4.73 3.73
C TYR A 128 10.84 5.89 3.00
N PRO A 129 10.28 7.11 3.00
CA PRO A 129 8.87 7.49 2.88
C PRO A 129 8.56 7.99 1.47
N GLY A 130 7.37 7.70 0.96
CA GLY A 130 6.85 8.27 -0.28
C GLY A 130 5.39 8.68 -0.12
N ASP A 131 5.02 9.82 -0.70
CA ASP A 131 3.60 10.09 -0.97
C ASP A 131 3.18 9.17 -2.10
N THR A 132 2.26 8.25 -1.78
CA THR A 132 1.78 7.20 -2.68
C THR A 132 0.26 7.26 -2.80
N GLU A 133 -0.30 8.40 -2.43
CA GLU A 133 -1.73 8.55 -2.42
C GLU A 133 -2.32 8.31 -3.81
N GLY A 134 -3.45 7.60 -3.84
CA GLY A 134 -4.20 7.41 -5.06
C GLY A 134 -3.68 6.30 -5.96
N ILE A 135 -2.81 5.40 -5.47
CA ILE A 135 -2.39 4.22 -6.25
C ILE A 135 -3.38 3.06 -6.07
N PHE A 136 -3.84 2.83 -4.85
CA PHE A 136 -4.66 1.67 -4.51
C PHE A 136 -6.10 2.08 -4.22
N ALA A 137 -7.05 1.18 -4.43
CA ALA A 137 -8.45 1.36 -4.07
C ALA A 137 -9.04 0.05 -3.57
N PHE A 138 -10.16 0.13 -2.84
CA PHE A 138 -10.95 -1.04 -2.48
C PHE A 138 -12.38 -0.90 -2.99
N HIS A 139 -12.84 -1.88 -3.75
CA HIS A 139 -14.22 -2.00 -4.22
C HIS A 139 -14.81 -3.32 -3.69
N HIS A 140 -15.91 -3.24 -2.94
CA HIS A 140 -16.48 -4.40 -2.22
C HIS A 140 -15.43 -5.20 -1.40
N ASP A 141 -14.44 -4.50 -0.83
CA ASP A 141 -13.29 -5.07 -0.11
C ASP A 141 -12.25 -5.84 -0.96
N HIS A 142 -12.36 -5.82 -2.28
CA HIS A 142 -11.31 -6.32 -3.17
C HIS A 142 -10.30 -5.20 -3.47
N LEU A 143 -9.01 -5.52 -3.49
CA LEU A 143 -7.93 -4.57 -3.79
C LEU A 143 -7.82 -4.34 -5.30
N HIS A 144 -7.76 -3.08 -5.69
CA HIS A 144 -7.56 -2.63 -7.06
C HIS A 144 -6.45 -1.58 -7.14
N LEU A 145 -5.92 -1.39 -8.34
CA LEU A 145 -5.19 -0.16 -8.66
C LEU A 145 -6.21 0.91 -9.08
N LYS A 146 -5.95 2.18 -8.74
CA LYS A 146 -6.76 3.31 -9.18
C LYS A 146 -6.84 3.30 -10.71
N ASP A 147 -8.01 3.65 -11.23
CA ASP A 147 -8.33 3.68 -12.66
C ASP A 147 -8.25 2.31 -13.38
N HIS A 148 -7.95 1.22 -12.66
CA HIS A 148 -7.91 -0.14 -13.17
C HIS A 148 -8.88 -1.05 -12.41
N ARG A 149 -10.12 -1.14 -12.91
CA ARG A 149 -11.14 -2.04 -12.33
C ARG A 149 -10.84 -3.52 -12.54
N GLU A 150 -9.94 -3.83 -13.47
CA GLU A 150 -9.59 -5.19 -13.84
C GLU A 150 -8.70 -5.86 -12.77
N LEU A 151 -9.16 -6.99 -12.23
CA LEU A 151 -8.40 -7.80 -11.28
C LEU A 151 -7.34 -8.61 -12.02
N ARG A 152 -6.20 -7.96 -12.24
CA ARG A 152 -5.00 -8.53 -12.89
C ARG A 152 -3.91 -8.85 -11.88
N TRP A 153 -4.31 -9.25 -10.67
CA TRP A 153 -3.40 -9.71 -9.64
C TRP A 153 -3.00 -11.16 -9.85
N TYR A 154 -1.73 -11.45 -9.62
CA TYR A 154 -1.15 -12.78 -9.71
C TYR A 154 -0.22 -13.02 -8.53
N ILE A 155 -0.12 -14.28 -8.09
CA ILE A 155 0.97 -14.76 -7.23
C ILE A 155 1.91 -15.55 -8.13
N CYS A 156 3.16 -15.12 -8.23
CA CYS A 156 4.15 -15.79 -9.05
C CYS A 156 5.24 -16.40 -8.16
N ASP A 157 5.43 -17.71 -8.27
CA ASP A 157 6.55 -18.41 -7.62
C ASP A 157 7.86 -18.04 -8.33
N GLY A 158 8.95 -17.85 -7.57
CA GLY A 158 10.24 -17.49 -8.17
C GLY A 158 10.31 -16.07 -8.75
N TYR A 159 9.19 -15.34 -8.78
CA TYR A 159 9.18 -13.90 -8.98
C TYR A 159 9.71 -13.24 -7.71
N SER A 160 11.01 -13.06 -7.66
CA SER A 160 11.63 -12.16 -6.69
C SER A 160 12.40 -11.09 -7.46
N PRO A 161 12.04 -9.80 -7.30
CA PRO A 161 12.89 -8.72 -7.77
C PRO A 161 14.28 -8.73 -7.09
N PHE A 162 14.45 -9.53 -6.04
CA PHE A 162 15.60 -9.53 -5.14
C PHE A 162 16.24 -10.93 -5.08
N SER A 163 17.51 -11.01 -5.47
CA SER A 163 18.18 -12.21 -5.98
C SER A 163 18.45 -13.37 -5.00
N THR A 164 17.88 -13.40 -3.79
CA THR A 164 18.23 -14.42 -2.76
C THR A 164 17.05 -15.08 -2.04
N TYR A 165 15.83 -14.56 -2.15
CA TYR A 165 14.64 -15.19 -1.55
C TYR A 165 13.50 -15.24 -2.57
N SER A 166 13.14 -16.45 -3.00
CA SER A 166 12.03 -16.70 -3.93
C SER A 166 10.71 -16.83 -3.16
N TYR A 167 10.25 -15.75 -2.54
CA TYR A 167 8.91 -15.75 -1.97
C TYR A 167 7.86 -15.63 -3.10
N PRO A 168 6.74 -16.36 -3.01
CA PRO A 168 5.63 -16.15 -3.93
C PRO A 168 5.07 -14.75 -3.73
N THR A 169 5.27 -13.88 -4.71
CA THR A 169 5.02 -12.44 -4.58
C THR A 169 3.75 -12.03 -5.33
N LEU A 170 2.99 -11.11 -4.74
CA LEU A 170 1.84 -10.47 -5.37
C LEU A 170 2.30 -9.46 -6.41
N VAL A 171 1.84 -9.65 -7.64
CA VAL A 171 2.17 -8.80 -8.79
C VAL A 171 0.91 -8.40 -9.53
N TRP A 172 0.91 -7.22 -10.12
CA TRP A 172 -0.06 -6.77 -11.09
C TRP A 172 0.51 -6.92 -12.50
N TYR A 173 -0.18 -7.68 -13.34
CA TYR A 173 0.22 -7.88 -14.72
C TYR A 173 -0.38 -6.80 -15.62
N HIS A 174 0.47 -6.06 -16.32
CA HIS A 174 0.06 -4.98 -17.23
C HIS A 174 0.29 -5.29 -18.71
N GLY A 175 1.05 -6.34 -19.03
CA GLY A 175 1.33 -6.79 -20.40
C GLY A 175 0.11 -7.29 -21.18
N VAL A 176 0.32 -7.87 -22.37
CA VAL A 176 -0.76 -8.38 -23.23
C VAL A 176 -0.87 -9.90 -23.13
N GLY A 177 -2.08 -10.40 -22.91
CA GLY A 177 -2.38 -11.83 -22.92
C GLY A 177 -2.40 -12.45 -21.52
N ILE A 178 -2.06 -13.73 -21.43
CA ILE A 178 -1.95 -14.47 -20.17
C ILE A 178 -0.46 -14.45 -19.76
N PRO A 179 -0.13 -14.07 -18.51
CA PRO A 179 1.25 -14.10 -18.04
C PRO A 179 1.82 -15.53 -18.05
N HIS A 180 3.14 -15.65 -17.83
CA HIS A 180 3.83 -16.93 -17.76
C HIS A 180 3.15 -17.97 -16.85
N VAL A 181 3.35 -19.26 -17.16
CA VAL A 181 2.64 -20.39 -16.55
C VAL A 181 2.83 -20.57 -15.05
N GLU A 182 3.91 -20.02 -14.48
CA GLU A 182 4.21 -20.04 -13.05
C GLU A 182 3.44 -19.01 -12.22
N CYS A 183 2.70 -18.10 -12.88
CA CYS A 183 1.89 -17.10 -12.22
C CYS A 183 0.43 -17.55 -12.09
N VAL A 184 -0.07 -17.59 -10.85
CA VAL A 184 -1.46 -17.96 -10.56
C VAL A 184 -2.31 -16.71 -10.41
N LYS A 185 -3.40 -16.60 -11.17
CA LYS A 185 -4.35 -15.50 -11.04
C LYS A 185 -5.03 -15.52 -9.67
N VAL A 186 -5.13 -14.36 -9.04
CA VAL A 186 -5.74 -14.20 -7.72
C VAL A 186 -6.57 -12.93 -7.65
N GLU A 187 -7.42 -12.86 -6.63
CA GLU A 187 -8.00 -11.62 -6.12
C GLU A 187 -7.56 -11.45 -4.67
N ILE A 188 -7.43 -10.21 -4.23
CA ILE A 188 -7.01 -9.89 -2.87
C ILE A 188 -8.15 -9.21 -2.15
N LYS A 189 -8.63 -9.81 -1.06
CA LYS A 189 -9.75 -9.30 -0.27
C LYS A 189 -9.28 -8.86 1.11
N ARG A 190 -9.69 -7.65 1.53
CA ARG A 190 -9.46 -7.18 2.89
C ARG A 190 -10.53 -7.67 3.87
N THR A 191 -10.15 -7.81 5.13
CA THR A 191 -11.07 -8.07 6.25
C THR A 191 -10.57 -7.34 7.49
N PHE A 192 -11.39 -6.44 8.02
CA PHE A 192 -11.07 -5.68 9.23
C PHE A 192 -10.92 -6.62 10.45
N VAL A 193 -9.96 -6.29 11.32
CA VAL A 193 -9.66 -7.09 12.54
C VAL A 193 -10.28 -6.50 13.79
#